data_AF-A0A939FGT9-F1
#
_entry.id   AF-A0A939FGT9-F1
#
_cell.length_a   1.000
_cell.length_b   1.000
_cell.length_c   1.000
_cell.angle_alpha   90.00
_cell.angle_beta   90.00
_cell.angle_gamma   90.00
#
_symmetry.space_group_name_H-M   'P 1'
#
loop_
_entity.id
_entity.type
_entity.pdbx_description
1 polymer ?
#
loop_
_entity_poly.entity_id
_entity_poly.type
_entity_poly.pdbx_seq_one_letter_code
_entity_poly.pdbx_strand_id
1 'polypeptide(L)'
;GRTKSVGYFKIGKGPLKPGAGVQKSLPEVGHVHINGIVNVSGFMEYFVLQNTRLNLVMSMANVLADGLSHLEKTGSQRRHVSPIERMTGRMS
;
A
#
# COMPACT_ATOMS: atom_id res chain seq x y z
N GLY A 1 4.49 11.38 10.70
CA GLY A 1 3.12 11.05 11.18
C GLY A 1 2.95 11.40 12.65
N ARG A 2 1.79 11.14 13.27
CA ARG A 2 1.64 11.21 14.75
C ARG A 2 2.17 9.92 15.38
N THR A 3 2.64 9.96 16.63
CA THR A 3 3.21 8.79 17.34
C THR A 3 2.30 7.58 17.31
N LYS A 4 1.00 7.78 17.55
CA LYS A 4 -0.02 6.72 17.52
C LYS A 4 -0.24 6.06 16.16
N SER A 5 0.31 6.63 15.09
CA SER A 5 0.11 6.18 13.72
C SER A 5 1.32 5.45 13.16
N VAL A 6 2.45 5.41 13.88
CA VAL A 6 3.63 4.64 13.45
C VAL A 6 3.29 3.15 13.43
N GLY A 7 3.68 2.45 12.37
CA GLY A 7 3.38 1.04 12.15
C GLY A 7 2.06 0.77 11.41
N TYR A 8 1.27 1.81 11.13
CA TYR A 8 0.00 1.67 10.39
C TYR A 8 0.15 1.96 8.90
N PHE A 9 -0.70 1.30 8.11
CA PHE A 9 -0.93 1.64 6.71
C PHE A 9 -2.13 2.58 6.57
N LYS A 10 -2.02 3.53 5.65
CA LYS A 10 -3.13 4.32 5.14
C LYS A 10 -3.38 3.95 3.70
N ILE A 11 -4.59 3.50 3.40
CA ILE A 11 -5.02 3.15 2.04
C ILE A 11 -5.93 4.27 1.54
N GLY A 12 -5.67 4.75 0.33
CA GLY A 12 -6.46 5.81 -0.29
C GLY A 12 -6.77 5.52 -1.75
N LYS A 13 -7.91 6.01 -2.21
CA LYS A 13 -8.24 6.07 -3.64
C LYS A 13 -7.50 7.24 -4.28
N GLY A 14 -7.17 7.11 -5.56
CA GLY A 14 -6.44 8.10 -6.35
C GLY A 14 -4.94 7.81 -6.47
N PRO A 15 -4.27 8.53 -7.38
CA PRO A 15 -2.87 8.29 -7.72
C PRO A 15 -1.90 8.70 -6.60
N LEU A 16 -0.69 8.17 -6.69
CA LEU A 16 0.47 8.63 -5.93
C LEU A 16 1.10 9.84 -6.62
N LYS A 17 1.61 10.80 -5.83
CA LYS A 17 2.40 11.96 -6.28
C LYS A 17 3.86 11.79 -5.89
N PRO A 18 4.69 11.07 -6.69
CA PRO A 18 6.08 10.86 -6.36
C PRO A 18 6.88 12.17 -6.41
N GLY A 19 7.99 12.24 -5.69
CA GLY A 19 8.90 13.40 -5.74
C GLY A 19 8.56 14.57 -4.80
N ALA A 20 7.40 14.57 -4.14
CA ALA A 20 6.98 15.65 -3.23
C ALA A 20 7.99 15.93 -2.09
N GLY A 21 8.62 14.90 -1.53
CA GLY A 21 9.63 15.03 -0.46
C GLY A 21 10.98 15.56 -0.91
N VAL A 22 11.22 15.65 -2.23
CA VAL A 22 12.47 16.15 -2.83
C VAL A 22 12.23 17.29 -3.81
N GLN A 23 11.06 17.95 -3.70
CA GLN A 23 10.65 19.07 -4.55
C GLN A 23 10.72 18.77 -6.06
N LYS A 24 10.51 17.52 -6.46
CA LYS A 24 10.37 17.13 -7.86
C LYS A 24 8.90 16.98 -8.21
N SER A 25 8.48 17.59 -9.31
CA SER A 25 7.18 17.37 -9.92
C SER A 25 7.30 16.17 -10.86
N LEU A 26 6.84 15.00 -10.39
CA LEU A 26 6.81 13.78 -11.19
C LEU A 26 5.36 13.43 -11.55
N PRO A 27 5.12 12.74 -12.69
CA PRO A 27 3.78 12.32 -13.09
C PRO A 27 3.08 11.48 -12.01
N GLU A 28 1.77 11.67 -11.89
CA GLU A 28 0.90 10.89 -11.02
C GLU A 28 0.82 9.41 -11.46
N VAL A 29 0.82 8.47 -10.51
CA VAL A 29 0.84 7.02 -10.82
C VAL A 29 -0.25 6.26 -10.07
N GLY A 30 -1.02 5.46 -10.80
CA GLY A 30 -1.96 4.48 -10.26
C GLY A 30 -3.35 5.02 -9.92
N HIS A 31 -4.23 4.13 -9.46
CA HIS A 31 -5.62 4.44 -9.11
C HIS A 31 -5.89 4.35 -7.60
N VAL A 32 -4.97 3.73 -6.87
CA VAL A 32 -5.00 3.48 -5.42
C VAL A 32 -3.57 3.62 -4.93
N HIS A 33 -3.40 4.14 -3.72
CA HIS A 33 -2.10 4.22 -3.06
C HIS A 33 -2.17 3.66 -1.64
N ILE A 34 -1.05 3.09 -1.19
CA ILE A 34 -0.87 2.57 0.16
C ILE A 34 0.36 3.27 0.76
N ASN A 35 0.17 3.97 1.86
CA ASN A 35 1.23 4.70 2.56
C ASN A 35 1.51 4.03 3.91
N GLY A 36 2.76 3.60 4.14
CA GLY A 36 3.21 3.14 5.46
C GLY A 36 3.73 4.30 6.31
N ILE A 37 3.24 4.44 7.54
CA ILE A 37 3.74 5.46 8.46
C ILE A 37 4.86 4.85 9.29
N VAL A 38 6.10 5.15 8.93
CA VAL A 38 7.28 4.54 9.56
C VAL A 38 7.87 5.37 10.69
N ASN A 39 7.51 6.66 10.79
CA ASN A 39 8.05 7.55 11.82
C ASN A 39 7.14 8.75 12.14
N VAL A 40 7.44 9.43 13.25
CA VAL A 40 6.84 10.69 13.66
C VAL A 40 7.39 11.87 12.87
N SER A 41 6.55 12.85 12.59
CA SER A 41 6.92 14.12 11.92
C SER A 41 6.93 15.24 12.98
N GLY A 42 7.91 16.15 12.96
CA GLY A 42 8.04 17.21 13.97
C GLY A 42 9.42 17.87 14.00
N PHE A 43 9.71 18.63 15.05
CA PHE A 43 11.00 19.31 15.25
C PHE A 43 12.15 18.29 15.30
N MET A 44 13.26 18.57 14.59
CA MET A 44 14.41 17.66 14.40
C MET A 44 14.11 16.34 13.65
N GLU A 45 13.34 16.39 12.57
CA GLU A 45 13.06 15.24 11.69
C GLU A 45 14.33 14.45 11.30
N TYR A 46 15.48 15.11 11.09
CA TYR A 46 16.77 14.47 10.82
C TYR A 46 17.35 13.62 11.98
N PHE A 47 17.24 14.05 13.24
CA PHE A 47 17.68 13.24 14.40
C PHE A 47 16.71 12.09 14.70
N VAL A 48 15.43 12.25 14.33
CA VAL A 48 14.40 11.22 14.49
C VAL A 48 14.48 10.17 13.37
N LEU A 49 14.99 10.50 12.19
CA LEU A 49 15.31 9.53 11.13
C LEU A 49 16.35 8.49 11.59
N GLN A 50 17.27 8.85 12.49
CA GLN A 50 18.22 7.93 13.16
C GLN A 50 17.51 6.92 14.09
N ASN A 51 16.21 7.09 14.36
CA ASN A 51 15.43 6.27 15.28
C ASN A 51 14.34 5.45 14.58
N THR A 52 14.27 5.48 13.24
CA THR A 52 13.39 4.55 12.52
C THR A 52 13.98 3.15 12.66
N ARG A 53 13.36 2.30 13.50
CA ARG A 53 13.78 0.91 13.68
C ARG A 53 13.66 0.20 12.34
N LEU A 54 14.79 -0.13 11.70
CA LEU A 54 14.81 -0.81 10.40
C LEU A 54 13.94 -2.09 10.42
N ASN A 55 13.94 -2.81 11.55
CA ASN A 55 13.08 -3.98 11.74
C ASN A 55 11.58 -3.67 11.54
N LEU A 56 11.09 -2.52 12.01
CA LEU A 56 9.69 -2.10 11.78
C LEU A 56 9.42 -1.91 10.29
N VAL A 57 10.30 -1.20 9.59
CA VAL A 57 10.15 -0.94 8.14
C VAL A 57 10.16 -2.25 7.36
N MET A 58 11.11 -3.15 7.66
CA MET A 58 11.20 -4.46 7.01
C MET A 58 9.98 -5.32 7.30
N SER A 59 9.49 -5.34 8.55
CA SER A 59 8.28 -6.07 8.92
C SER A 59 7.06 -5.54 8.17
N MET A 60 6.90 -4.23 8.08
CA MET A 60 5.81 -3.61 7.30
C MET A 60 5.91 -3.95 5.80
N ALA A 61 7.11 -3.88 5.22
CA ALA A 61 7.33 -4.22 3.82
C ALA A 61 6.94 -5.68 3.52
N ASN A 62 7.34 -6.61 4.39
CA ASN A 62 6.98 -8.04 4.25
C ASN A 62 5.46 -8.24 4.32
N VAL A 63 4.78 -7.65 5.29
CA VAL A 63 3.31 -7.72 5.40
C VAL A 63 2.61 -7.20 4.14
N LEU A 64 3.10 -6.10 3.57
CA LEU A 64 2.53 -5.54 2.35
C LEU A 64 2.78 -6.43 1.12
N ALA A 65 3.99 -6.98 0.99
CA ALA A 65 4.36 -7.87 -0.10
C ALA A 65 3.59 -9.20 -0.05
N ASP A 66 3.48 -9.81 1.14
CA ASP A 66 2.71 -11.03 1.35
C ASP A 66 1.23 -10.79 1.05
N GLY A 67 0.66 -9.70 1.56
CA GLY A 67 -0.72 -9.31 1.28
C GLY A 67 -1.00 -9.18 -0.22
N LEU A 68 -0.12 -8.50 -0.96
CA LEU A 68 -0.24 -8.37 -2.42
C LEU A 68 -0.10 -9.72 -3.14
N SER A 69 0.86 -10.54 -2.73
CA SER A 69 1.07 -11.88 -3.29
C SER A 69 -0.15 -12.80 -3.10
N HIS A 70 -0.82 -12.69 -1.95
CA HIS A 70 -2.05 -13.45 -1.66
C HIS A 70 -3.22 -12.96 -2.51
N LEU A 71 -3.33 -11.64 -2.72
CA LEU A 71 -4.35 -11.04 -3.59
C LEU A 71 -4.19 -11.49 -5.04
N GLU A 72 -2.96 -11.54 -5.55
CA GLU A 72 -2.67 -11.99 -6.91
C GLU A 72 -3.09 -13.46 -7.10
N LYS A 73 -2.69 -14.36 -6.19
CA LYS A 73 -3.06 -15.78 -6.22
C LYS A 73 -4.58 -15.97 -6.20
N THR A 74 -5.29 -15.25 -5.34
CA THR A 74 -6.75 -15.33 -5.22
C THR A 74 -7.47 -14.74 -6.43
N GLY A 75 -6.95 -13.63 -6.97
CA GLY A 75 -7.49 -12.96 -8.16
C GLY A 75 -7.33 -13.81 -9.43
N SER A 76 -6.23 -14.56 -9.56
CA SER A 76 -6.02 -15.50 -10.66
C SER A 76 -7.04 -16.65 -10.63
N GLN A 77 -7.38 -17.17 -9.45
CA GLN A 77 -8.41 -18.21 -9.33
C GLN A 77 -9.81 -17.70 -9.72
N ARG A 78 -10.15 -16.44 -9.42
CA ARG A 78 -11.43 -15.83 -9.83
C ARG A 78 -11.53 -15.52 -11.33
N ARG A 79 -10.43 -15.48 -12.07
CA ARG A 79 -10.44 -15.30 -13.53
C ARG A 79 -10.60 -16.61 -14.30
N HIS A 80 -10.50 -17.75 -13.62
CA HIS A 80 -10.60 -19.08 -14.23
C HIS A 80 -12.00 -19.73 -14.08
N VAL A 81 -13.02 -19.00 -13.60
CA VAL A 81 -14.42 -19.46 -13.73
C VAL A 81 -14.85 -19.36 -15.18
N SER A 82 -15.26 -20.50 -15.73
CA SER A 82 -15.52 -20.72 -17.15
C SER A 82 -16.65 -19.84 -17.69
N PRO A 83 -16.65 -19.48 -18.99
CA PRO A 83 -17.74 -18.71 -19.62
C PRO A 83 -19.14 -19.33 -19.43
N ILE A 84 -19.22 -20.65 -19.21
CA ILE A 84 -20.47 -21.40 -19.12
C ILE A 84 -21.26 -21.04 -17.85
N GLU A 85 -20.59 -20.72 -16.73
CA GLU A 85 -21.26 -20.34 -15.47
C GLU A 85 -21.90 -18.94 -15.52
N ARG A 86 -21.55 -18.11 -16.52
CA ARG A 86 -22.18 -16.79 -16.72
C ARG A 86 -23.49 -16.86 -17.50
N MET A 87 -23.72 -17.91 -18.28
CA MET A 87 -24.92 -18.03 -19.12
C MET A 87 -26.13 -18.64 -18.38
N THR A 88 -25.91 -19.38 -17.29
CA THR A 88 -26.98 -20.11 -16.59
C THR A 88 -27.52 -19.40 -15.34
N GLY A 89 -26.96 -18.25 -14.96
CA GLY A 89 -27.24 -17.58 -13.68
C GLY A 89 -28.35 -16.52 -13.64
N ARG A 90 -29.18 -16.37 -14.67
CA ARG A 90 -30.38 -15.51 -14.64
C ARG A 90 -31.55 -16.17 -15.36
N MET A 91 -32.11 -17.19 -14.74
CA MET A 91 -33.50 -17.61 -14.93
C MET A 91 -33.91 -18.43 -13.70
N SER A 92 -34.24 -17.73 -12.62
CA SER A 92 -35.13 -18.13 -11.52
C SER A 92 -35.43 -16.89 -10.70
#